data_AF-A0A1M5TZX4-F1
#
_entry.id   AF-A0A1M5TZX4-F1
#
_cell.length_a   1.000
_cell.length_b   1.000
_cell.length_c   1.000
_cell.angle_alpha   90.00
_cell.angle_beta   90.00
_cell.angle_gamma   90.00
#
_symmetry.space_group_name_H-M   'P 1'
#
loop_
_entity.id
_entity.type
_entity.pdbx_description
1 polymer ?
#
loop_
_entity_poly.entity_id
_entity_poly.type
_entity_poly.pdbx_seq_one_letter_code
_entity_poly.pdbx_strand_id
1 'polypeptide(L)'
;MTGFFNPLARRPKPGYREAVDRIKAETRSCLELSDDVTVSVTELNCREPGCPDTETIIAILRVGQSPRIARIHKAIPEVEMAELAAALSALPP
;
A
#
# COMPACT_ATOMS: atom_id res chain seq x y z
N MET A 1 17.21 13.55 15.33
CA MET A 1 16.98 12.12 15.08
C MET A 1 17.66 11.76 13.77
N THR A 2 18.94 11.41 13.83
CA THR A 2 19.77 11.14 12.65
C THR A 2 19.52 9.69 12.25
N GLY A 3 18.79 9.47 11.16
CA GLY A 3 18.53 8.12 10.64
C GLY A 3 19.84 7.44 10.24
N PHE A 4 20.01 6.18 10.65
CA PHE A 4 21.10 5.33 10.19
C PHE A 4 21.08 5.25 8.66
N PHE A 5 22.14 5.74 8.02
CA PHE A 5 22.34 5.56 6.59
C PHE A 5 22.69 4.09 6.35
N ASN A 6 21.73 3.28 5.90
CA ASN A 6 21.96 1.88 5.55
C ASN A 6 22.47 1.81 4.09
N PRO A 7 23.78 1.59 3.85
CA PRO A 7 24.37 1.57 2.51
C PRO A 7 23.94 0.36 1.67
N LEU A 8 23.26 -0.62 2.28
CA LEU A 8 22.69 -1.80 1.60
C LEU A 8 21.20 -1.64 1.32
N ALA A 9 20.58 -0.52 1.68
CA ALA A 9 19.18 -0.28 1.35
C ALA A 9 19.02 -0.22 -0.17
N ARG A 10 18.20 -1.10 -0.74
CA ARG A 10 17.80 -1.02 -2.15
C ARG A 10 17.27 0.40 -2.40
N ARG A 11 17.87 1.11 -3.36
CA ARG A 11 17.32 2.41 -3.80
C ARG A 11 15.89 2.17 -4.26
N PRO A 12 14.89 2.87 -3.69
CA PRO A 12 13.54 2.80 -4.22
C PRO A 12 13.57 3.23 -5.69
N LYS A 13 12.85 2.49 -6.54
CA LYS A 13 12.71 2.84 -7.96
C LYS A 13 12.25 4.30 -8.09
N PRO A 14 12.67 5.06 -9.11
CA PRO A 14 12.13 6.39 -9.40
C PRO A 14 10.60 6.34 -9.42
N GLY A 15 9.94 7.32 -8.79
CA GLY A 15 8.47 7.37 -8.73
C GLY A 15 7.83 6.54 -7.60
N TYR A 16 8.59 5.81 -6.78
CA TYR A 16 8.01 5.02 -5.67
C TYR A 16 7.23 5.88 -4.67
N ARG A 17 7.80 7.02 -4.27
CA ARG A 17 7.13 7.92 -3.31
C ARG A 17 5.85 8.54 -3.88
N GLU A 18 5.89 8.96 -5.15
CA GLU A 18 4.74 9.49 -5.87
C GLU A 18 3.64 8.43 -6.01
N ALA A 19 4.01 7.18 -6.30
CA ALA A 19 3.08 6.06 -6.34
C ALA A 19 2.45 5.77 -4.97
N VAL A 20 3.23 5.80 -3.88
CA VAL A 20 2.69 5.68 -2.50
C VAL A 20 1.67 6.78 -2.21
N ASP A 21 2.03 8.03 -2.48
CA ASP A 21 1.19 9.18 -2.18
C ASP A 21 -0.11 9.15 -3.01
N ARG A 22 -0.01 8.75 -4.30
CA ARG A 22 -1.17 8.50 -5.17
C ARG A 22 -2.08 7.42 -4.61
N ILE A 23 -1.55 6.24 -4.27
CA ILE A 23 -2.34 5.13 -3.72
C ILE A 23 -3.05 5.55 -2.43
N LYS A 24 -2.39 6.30 -1.54
CA LYS A 24 -3.02 6.82 -0.32
C LYS A 24 -4.15 7.79 -0.62
N ALA A 25 -3.94 8.72 -1.55
CA ALA A 25 -4.95 9.70 -1.93
C ALA A 25 -6.18 9.02 -2.56
N GLU A 26 -5.96 8.11 -3.52
CA GLU A 26 -7.03 7.34 -4.16
C GLU A 26 -7.76 6.46 -3.15
N THR A 27 -7.05 5.76 -2.25
CA THR A 27 -7.68 4.94 -1.20
C THR A 27 -8.61 5.77 -0.31
N ARG A 28 -8.16 6.95 0.10
CA ARG A 28 -8.99 7.87 0.90
C ARG A 28 -10.21 8.34 0.13
N SER A 29 -10.04 8.68 -1.14
CA SER A 29 -11.14 9.14 -1.98
C SER A 29 -12.16 8.04 -2.27
N CYS A 30 -11.72 6.83 -2.58
CA CYS A 30 -12.61 5.70 -2.94
C CYS A 30 -13.43 5.19 -1.75
N LEU A 31 -12.89 5.30 -0.53
CA LEU A 31 -13.55 4.84 0.69
C LEU A 31 -14.13 5.98 1.54
N GLU A 32 -14.09 7.21 1.04
CA GLU A 32 -14.55 8.43 1.73
C GLU A 32 -14.02 8.51 3.17
N LEU A 33 -12.73 8.23 3.34
CA LEU A 33 -12.10 8.15 4.65
C LEU A 33 -11.92 9.54 5.27
N SER A 34 -12.25 9.66 6.55
CA SER A 34 -11.96 10.83 7.37
C SER A 34 -10.47 10.93 7.73
N ASP A 35 -10.04 12.12 8.17
CA ASP A 35 -8.62 12.40 8.43
C ASP A 35 -8.06 11.62 9.65
N ASP A 36 -8.92 11.18 10.56
CA ASP A 36 -8.56 10.30 11.68
C ASP A 36 -8.20 8.87 11.23
N VAL A 37 -8.49 8.51 9.97
CA VAL A 37 -8.15 7.20 9.41
C VAL A 37 -6.74 7.21 8.83
N THR A 38 -5.90 6.34 9.38
CA THR A 38 -4.54 6.15 8.87
C THR A 38 -4.54 5.14 7.73
N VAL A 39 -4.02 5.54 6.57
CA VAL A 39 -3.76 4.66 5.42
C VAL A 39 -2.26 4.40 5.31
N SER A 40 -1.85 3.16 5.52
CA SER A 40 -0.49 2.70 5.32
C SER A 40 -0.38 1.90 4.02
N VAL A 41 0.68 2.17 3.25
CA VAL A 41 0.97 1.45 2.00
C VAL A 41 2.37 0.89 2.12
N THR A 42 2.50 -0.44 2.01
CA THR A 42 3.76 -1.15 2.21
C THR A 42 3.92 -2.18 1.11
N GLU A 43 5.10 -2.22 0.49
CA GLU A 43 5.48 -3.28 -0.44
C GLU A 43 6.16 -4.41 0.34
N LEU A 44 5.73 -5.65 0.12
CA LEU A 44 6.30 -6.85 0.73
C LEU A 44 6.69 -7.83 -0.36
N ASN A 45 7.75 -8.62 -0.15
CA ASN A 45 8.03 -9.74 -1.04
C ASN A 45 6.98 -10.84 -0.88
N CYS A 46 6.37 -11.25 -1.99
CA CYS A 46 5.48 -12.40 -1.96
C CYS A 46 6.32 -13.67 -1.73
N ARG A 47 5.94 -14.49 -0.75
CA ARG A 47 6.68 -15.70 -0.36
C ARG A 47 6.11 -16.98 -0.96
N GLU A 48 5.16 -16.87 -1.89
CA GLU A 48 4.50 -18.01 -2.52
C GLU A 48 5.21 -18.45 -3.82
N PRO A 49 5.32 -19.76 -4.07
CA PRO A 49 5.91 -20.28 -5.30
C PRO A 49 5.03 -19.91 -6.50
N GLY A 50 5.58 -19.10 -7.42
CA GLY A 50 4.92 -18.69 -8.67
C GLY A 50 4.33 -17.28 -8.69
N CYS A 51 4.49 -16.49 -7.61
CA CYS A 51 4.06 -15.09 -7.59
C CYS A 51 5.12 -14.13 -8.15
N PRO A 52 4.72 -12.96 -8.70
CA PRO A 52 5.64 -11.87 -8.93
C PRO A 52 6.29 -11.46 -7.60
N ASP A 53 7.58 -11.11 -7.64
CA ASP A 53 8.46 -11.04 -6.46
C ASP A 53 7.99 -10.14 -5.30
N THR A 54 6.95 -9.32 -5.48
CA THR A 54 6.43 -8.33 -4.53
C THR A 54 4.91 -8.11 -4.63
N GLU A 55 4.28 -7.87 -3.48
CA GLU A 55 2.89 -7.46 -3.31
C GLU A 55 2.80 -6.10 -2.58
N THR A 56 1.76 -5.32 -2.88
CA THR A 56 1.41 -4.08 -2.21
C THR A 56 0.31 -4.34 -1.20
N ILE A 57 0.58 -4.00 0.05
CA ILE A 57 -0.34 -4.08 1.18
C ILE A 57 -0.82 -2.67 1.51
N ILE A 58 -2.14 -2.50 1.54
CA ILE A 58 -2.78 -1.25 1.95
C ILE A 58 -3.57 -1.53 3.22
N ALA A 59 -3.13 -0.96 4.33
CA ALA A 59 -3.77 -1.10 5.63
C ALA A 59 -4.53 0.18 6.00
N ILE A 60 -5.82 0.03 6.27
CA ILE A 60 -6.72 1.08 6.72
C ILE A 60 -6.95 0.88 8.21
N LEU A 61 -6.48 1.84 9.00
CA LEU A 61 -6.45 1.79 10.46
C LEU A 61 -7.40 2.86 10.98
N ARG A 62 -8.49 2.44 11.63
CA ARG A 62 -9.42 3.32 12.35
C ARG A 62 -9.32 3.06 13.84
N VAL A 63 -9.46 4.11 14.64
CA VAL A 63 -9.43 3.99 16.10
C VAL A 63 -10.59 3.10 16.57
N GLY A 64 -10.28 2.09 17.39
CA GLY A 64 -11.30 1.19 17.96
C GLY A 64 -11.90 0.18 16.97
N GLN A 65 -11.31 -0.03 15.79
CA GLN A 65 -11.73 -1.03 14.81
C GLN A 65 -10.58 -1.97 14.44
N SER A 66 -10.92 -3.15 13.93
CA SER A 66 -9.91 -4.04 13.35
C SER A 66 -9.31 -3.42 12.07
N PRO A 67 -8.00 -3.58 11.84
CA PRO A 67 -7.38 -3.11 10.60
C PRO A 67 -7.99 -3.80 9.39
N ARG A 68 -8.35 -3.03 8.36
CA ARG A 68 -8.78 -3.55 7.06
C ARG A 68 -7.59 -3.57 6.12
N ILE A 69 -7.32 -4.72 5.51
CA ILE A 69 -6.12 -4.94 4.70
C ILE A 69 -6.52 -5.33 3.29
N ALA A 70 -6.13 -4.51 2.31
CA ALA A 70 -6.19 -4.85 0.90
C ALA A 70 -4.80 -5.31 0.43
N ARG A 71 -4.77 -6.31 -0.45
CA ARG A 71 -3.53 -6.87 -1.02
C ARG A 71 -3.62 -6.83 -2.54
N ILE A 72 -2.55 -6.40 -3.18
CA ILE A 72 -2.41 -6.35 -4.64
C ILE A 72 -1.09 -7.03 -4.98
N HIS A 73 -1.09 -8.08 -5.80
CA HIS A 73 0.12 -8.84 -6.16
C HIS A 73 0.97 -8.11 -7.21
N LYS A 74 1.34 -6.86 -6.92
CA LYS A 74 2.20 -6.01 -7.72
C LYS A 74 3.06 -5.12 -6.83
N ALA A 75 4.20 -4.68 -7.37
CA ALA A 75 4.99 -3.61 -6.77
C ALA A 75 4.18 -2.29 -6.77
N ILE A 76 4.42 -1.43 -5.78
CA ILE A 76 3.74 -0.15 -5.60
C ILE A 76 3.69 0.73 -6.87
N PRO A 77 4.80 0.93 -7.61
CA PRO A 77 4.76 1.76 -8.82
C PRO A 77 3.96 1.13 -9.98
N GLU A 78 3.67 -0.17 -9.91
CA GLU A 78 2.96 -0.92 -10.95
C GLU A 78 1.46 -1.08 -10.64
N VAL A 79 1.01 -0.64 -9.46
CA VAL A 79 -0.41 -0.65 -9.09
C VAL A 79 -1.17 0.38 -9.92
N GLU A 80 -2.19 -0.07 -10.63
CA GLU A 80 -3.12 0.81 -11.34
C GLU A 80 -4.39 1.08 -10.52
N MET A 81 -5.08 2.19 -10.84
CA MET A 81 -6.31 2.61 -10.16
C MET A 81 -7.40 1.52 -10.23
N ALA A 82 -7.51 0.80 -11.36
CA ALA A 82 -8.50 -0.27 -11.51
C ALA A 82 -8.27 -1.43 -10.53
N GLU A 83 -7.01 -1.81 -10.32
CA GLU A 83 -6.62 -2.86 -9.38
C GLU A 83 -6.77 -2.41 -7.94
N LEU A 84 -6.42 -1.15 -7.66
CA LEU A 84 -6.68 -0.53 -6.37
C LEU A 84 -8.17 -0.57 -6.04
N ALA A 85 -9.03 -0.09 -6.94
CA ALA A 85 -10.47 -0.09 -6.76
C ALA A 85 -11.03 -1.51 -6.54
N ALA A 86 -10.57 -2.47 -7.34
CA ALA A 86 -10.95 -3.87 -7.18
C ALA A 86 -10.56 -4.40 -5.78
N ALA A 87 -9.33 -4.15 -5.32
CA ALA A 87 -8.85 -4.61 -4.02
C ALA A 87 -9.60 -3.94 -2.85
N LEU A 88 -9.93 -2.64 -2.97
CA LEU A 88 -10.73 -1.92 -1.97
C LEU A 88 -12.18 -2.42 -1.92
N SER A 89 -12.76 -2.78 -3.06
CA SER A 89 -14.12 -3.33 -3.14
C SER A 89 -14.26 -4.72 -2.49
N ALA A 90 -13.16 -5.48 -2.47
CA ALA A 90 -13.09 -6.80 -1.85
C ALA A 90 -12.81 -6.76 -0.34
N LEU A 91 -12.63 -5.56 0.23
CA LEU A 91 -12.39 -5.42 1.66
C LEU A 91 -13.62 -5.89 2.46
N PRO A 92 -13.43 -6.66 3.55
CA PRO A 92 -14.52 -7.00 4.44
C PRO A 92 -15.14 -5.72 5.02
N PRO A 93 -16.46 -5.72 5.34
CA PRO A 93 -17.17 -4.55 5.86
C PRO A 93 -16.51 -3.99 7.13
#